data_AF-A0A1X9YP19-F1
#
_entry.id   AF-A0A1X9YP19-F1
#
_cell.length_a   1.000
_cell.length_b   1.000
_cell.length_c   1.000
_cell.angle_alpha   90.00
_cell.angle_beta   90.00
_cell.angle_gamma   90.00
#
_symmetry.space_group_name_H-M   'P 1'
#
loop_
_entity.id
_entity.type
_entity.pdbx_description
1 polymer ?
#
loop_
_entity_poly.entity_id
_entity_poly.type
_entity_poly.pdbx_seq_one_letter_code
_entity_poly.pdbx_strand_id
1 'polypeptide(L)'
;MTKREQYKLTFNKIKNRVYCGQSEITTESYFLCSLLNQLSDREPEYLLDEIKLAVAGQDFDAFYSVDGALFSDGVHIQPPNAIINEKYEVKLVDLKQLLDEWIAFVRAS
;
A
#
# COMPACT_ATOMS: atom_id res chain seq x y z
N MET A 1 -17.60 5.28 -0.84
CA MET A 1 -16.96 4.18 -0.10
C MET A 1 -15.46 4.41 -0.20
N THR A 2 -14.77 4.35 0.94
CA THR A 2 -13.30 4.45 1.00
C THR A 2 -12.67 3.16 0.47
N LYS A 3 -11.42 3.21 0.00
CA LYS A 3 -10.72 2.00 -0.46
C LYS A 3 -10.46 1.02 0.67
N ARG A 4 -10.18 1.50 1.89
CA ARG A 4 -10.09 0.61 3.05
C ARG A 4 -11.40 -0.16 3.28
N GLU A 5 -12.57 0.46 3.12
CA GLU A 5 -13.86 -0.23 3.25
C GLU A 5 -14.08 -1.24 2.13
N GLN A 6 -13.74 -0.87 0.88
CA GLN A 6 -13.82 -1.78 -0.28
C GLN A 6 -12.99 -3.05 -0.05
N TYR A 7 -11.79 -2.91 0.50
CA TYR A 7 -10.87 -4.01 0.77
C TYR A 7 -11.05 -4.63 2.16
N LYS A 8 -12.12 -4.30 2.90
CA LYS A 8 -12.40 -4.86 4.23
C LYS A 8 -11.23 -4.66 5.22
N LEU A 9 -10.59 -3.50 5.14
CA LEU A 9 -9.46 -3.09 5.98
C LEU A 9 -9.92 -2.15 7.10
N THR A 10 -9.24 -2.23 8.23
CA THR A 10 -9.41 -1.33 9.38
C THR A 10 -8.08 -0.68 9.71
N PHE A 11 -8.10 0.62 9.97
CA PHE A 11 -6.91 1.36 10.37
C PHE A 11 -7.00 1.68 11.86
N ASN A 12 -5.94 1.33 12.59
CA ASN A 12 -5.94 1.43 14.04
C ASN A 12 -4.67 2.11 14.55
N LYS A 13 -4.82 2.87 15.63
CA LYS A 13 -3.71 3.44 16.41
C LYS A 13 -3.80 2.89 17.82
N ILE A 14 -2.78 2.13 18.25
CA ILE A 14 -2.62 1.73 19.65
C ILE A 14 -1.36 2.40 20.18
N LYS A 15 -1.54 3.33 21.12
CA LYS A 15 -0.46 4.18 21.65
C LYS A 15 0.25 4.90 20.48
N ASN A 16 1.56 4.72 20.35
CA ASN A 16 2.39 5.34 19.30
C ASN A 16 2.59 4.42 18.08
N ARG A 17 1.82 3.33 17.97
CA ARG A 17 1.93 2.39 16.84
C ARG A 17 0.68 2.47 15.97
N VAL A 18 0.90 2.52 14.67
CA VAL A 18 -0.15 2.43 13.65
C VAL A 18 -0.13 1.01 13.09
N TYR A 19 -1.30 0.42 12.88
CA TYR A 19 -1.39 -0.86 12.18
C TYR A 19 -2.69 -0.96 11.39
N CYS A 20 -2.61 -1.69 10.28
CA CYS A 20 -3.73 -2.16 9.52
C CYS A 20 -4.22 -3.50 10.12
N GLY A 21 -5.54 -3.65 10.25
CA GLY A 21 -6.23 -4.90 10.49
C GLY A 21 -7.22 -5.24 9.39
N GLN A 22 -7.81 -6.43 9.44
CA GLN A 22 -8.77 -6.93 8.45
C GLN A 22 -10.10 -7.23 9.16
N SER A 23 -11.21 -6.77 8.58
CA SER A 23 -12.55 -7.16 9.07
C SER A 23 -13.01 -8.51 8.52
N GLU A 24 -12.42 -8.97 7.41
CA GLU A 24 -12.63 -10.29 6.83
C GLU A 24 -11.34 -10.74 6.14
N ILE A 25 -10.97 -12.02 6.27
CA ILE A 25 -9.73 -12.55 5.71
C ILE A 25 -10.00 -12.95 4.25
N THR A 26 -9.54 -12.10 3.33
CA THR A 26 -9.53 -12.33 1.88
C THR A 26 -8.09 -12.20 1.36
N THR A 27 -7.80 -12.73 0.17
CA THR A 27 -6.46 -12.61 -0.43
C THR A 27 -6.03 -11.15 -0.57
N GLU A 28 -6.93 -10.30 -1.08
CA GLU A 28 -6.72 -8.86 -1.23
C GLU A 28 -6.44 -8.15 0.10
N SER A 29 -7.25 -8.39 1.12
CA SER A 29 -7.09 -7.77 2.43
C SER A 29 -5.82 -8.26 3.12
N TYR A 30 -5.41 -9.51 2.89
CA TYR A 30 -4.13 -10.06 3.34
C TYR A 30 -2.93 -9.27 2.81
N PHE A 31 -2.79 -9.20 1.48
CA PHE A 31 -1.63 -8.57 0.86
C PHE A 31 -1.58 -7.06 1.09
N LEU A 32 -2.71 -6.38 0.95
CA LEU A 32 -2.77 -4.93 1.17
C LEU A 32 -2.47 -4.57 2.62
N CYS A 33 -3.01 -5.32 3.58
CA CYS A 33 -2.76 -5.02 5.00
C CYS A 33 -1.33 -5.34 5.41
N SER A 34 -0.74 -6.40 4.85
CA SER A 34 0.69 -6.70 5.03
C SER A 34 1.56 -5.55 4.51
N LEU A 35 1.29 -5.05 3.30
CA LEU A 35 1.99 -3.89 2.73
C LEU A 35 1.85 -2.66 3.64
N LEU A 36 0.64 -2.28 4.03
CA LEU A 36 0.41 -1.10 4.88
C LEU A 36 1.12 -1.19 6.24
N ASN A 37 1.19 -2.39 6.84
CA ASN A 37 1.91 -2.64 8.07
C ASN A 37 3.45 -2.57 7.91
N GLN A 38 3.98 -2.83 6.72
CA GLN A 38 5.41 -2.58 6.45
C GLN A 38 5.69 -1.08 6.29
N LEU A 39 4.72 -0.34 5.75
CA LEU A 39 4.81 1.09 5.54
C LEU A 39 4.63 1.94 6.80
N SER A 40 3.96 1.45 7.85
CA SER A 40 3.77 2.23 9.10
C SER A 40 5.06 2.68 9.77
N ASP A 41 6.13 1.93 9.59
CA ASP A 41 7.44 2.21 10.19
C ASP A 41 8.39 2.92 9.21
N ARG A 42 7.92 3.32 8.02
CA ARG A 42 8.75 3.76 6.88
C ARG A 42 8.11 4.92 6.11
N GLU A 43 8.61 5.23 4.91
CA GLU A 43 8.21 6.34 4.03
C GLU A 43 7.16 5.88 2.96
N PRO A 44 5.86 5.75 3.31
CA PRO A 44 4.80 5.47 2.32
C PRO A 44 4.68 6.52 1.22
N GLU A 45 5.21 7.73 1.45
CA GLU A 45 5.21 8.83 0.50
C GLU A 45 5.98 8.51 -0.77
N TYR A 46 7.13 7.83 -0.67
CA TYR A 46 7.93 7.49 -1.84
C TYR A 46 7.16 6.54 -2.77
N LEU A 47 6.60 5.44 -2.24
CA LEU A 47 5.76 4.53 -3.04
C LEU A 47 4.55 5.25 -3.67
N LEU A 48 3.90 6.14 -2.91
CA LEU A 48 2.79 6.91 -3.41
C LEU A 48 3.20 7.84 -4.58
N ASP A 49 4.37 8.46 -4.49
CA ASP A 49 4.87 9.36 -5.54
C ASP A 49 5.24 8.59 -6.81
N GLU A 50 5.88 7.42 -6.71
CA GLU A 50 6.14 6.54 -7.85
C GLU A 50 4.84 6.09 -8.54
N ILE A 51 3.80 5.76 -7.76
CA ILE A 51 2.48 5.42 -8.31
C ILE A 51 1.85 6.62 -9.03
N LYS A 52 2.00 7.86 -8.51
CA LYS A 52 1.49 9.07 -9.18
C LYS A 52 2.20 9.29 -10.51
N LEU A 53 3.52 9.13 -10.56
CA LEU A 53 4.32 9.24 -11.79
C LEU A 53 3.86 8.20 -12.82
N ALA A 54 3.72 6.95 -12.40
CA ALA A 54 3.25 5.86 -13.26
C ALA A 54 1.83 6.08 -13.80
N VAL A 55 0.90 6.57 -12.97
CA VAL A 55 -0.47 6.93 -13.40
C VAL A 55 -0.47 8.12 -14.38
N ALA A 56 0.48 9.04 -14.25
CA ALA A 56 0.64 10.19 -15.14
C ALA A 56 1.39 9.85 -16.44
N GLY A 57 1.88 8.62 -16.61
CA GLY A 57 2.71 8.22 -17.76
C GLY A 57 4.08 8.88 -17.77
N GLN A 58 4.60 9.26 -16.60
CA GLN A 58 5.93 9.83 -16.42
C GLN A 58 6.94 8.72 -16.10
N ASP A 59 8.23 9.07 -16.00
CA ASP A 59 9.27 8.14 -15.57
C ASP A 59 9.12 7.81 -14.08
N PHE A 60 9.29 6.54 -13.70
CA PHE A 60 9.09 6.05 -12.34
C PHE A 60 9.95 4.81 -12.07
N ASP A 61 10.21 4.54 -10.80
CA ASP A 61 10.87 3.32 -10.35
C ASP A 61 9.87 2.15 -10.33
N ALA A 62 10.09 1.18 -11.22
CA ALA A 62 9.17 0.05 -11.41
C ALA A 62 9.12 -0.94 -10.24
N PHE A 63 10.05 -0.84 -9.29
CA PHE A 63 10.12 -1.71 -8.14
C PHE A 63 10.35 -0.92 -6.86
N TYR A 64 9.41 -1.05 -5.94
CA TYR A 64 9.55 -0.59 -4.58
C TYR A 64 9.79 -1.81 -3.67
N SER A 65 10.84 -1.75 -2.86
CA SER A 65 11.02 -2.71 -1.79
C SER A 65 11.49 -2.00 -0.53
N VAL A 66 11.16 -2.64 0.56
CA VAL A 66 11.38 -2.18 1.91
C VAL A 66 12.74 -2.74 2.35
N ASP A 67 13.74 -1.91 2.65
CA ASP A 67 15.08 -2.37 3.11
C ASP A 67 15.01 -3.56 4.08
N GLY A 68 15.67 -4.66 3.74
CA GLY A 68 15.67 -5.91 4.52
C GLY A 68 14.55 -6.91 4.17
N ALA A 69 13.65 -6.56 3.25
CA ALA A 69 12.72 -7.49 2.63
C ALA A 69 13.46 -8.40 1.63
N LEU A 70 12.98 -9.63 1.45
CA LEU A 70 13.52 -10.52 0.42
C LEU A 70 13.26 -9.90 -0.96
N PHE A 71 14.06 -10.24 -1.98
CA PHE A 71 13.87 -9.71 -3.35
C PHE A 71 12.46 -9.92 -3.92
N SER A 72 11.70 -10.88 -3.39
CA SER A 72 10.30 -11.17 -3.74
C SER A 72 9.26 -10.35 -2.97
N ASP A 73 9.69 -9.60 -1.95
CA ASP A 73 8.82 -8.85 -1.04
C ASP A 73 8.91 -7.36 -1.40
N GLY A 74 7.92 -6.89 -2.13
CA GLY A 74 7.90 -5.55 -2.70
C GLY A 74 6.65 -5.29 -3.53
N VAL A 75 6.62 -4.11 -4.14
CA VAL A 75 5.58 -3.66 -5.05
C VAL A 75 6.20 -3.43 -6.42
N HIS A 76 5.80 -4.24 -7.40
CA HIS A 76 6.14 -4.00 -8.80
C HIS A 76 5.06 -3.14 -9.43
N ILE A 77 5.42 -1.95 -9.92
CA ILE A 77 4.51 -1.04 -10.60
C ILE A 77 4.48 -1.43 -12.09
N GLN A 78 3.33 -1.91 -12.55
CA GLN A 78 3.11 -2.38 -13.92
C GLN A 78 1.79 -1.82 -14.47
N PRO A 79 1.78 -0.55 -14.95
CA PRO A 79 0.55 0.14 -15.33
C PRO A 79 -0.32 -0.70 -16.28
N PRO A 80 -1.65 -0.81 -16.02
CA PRO A 80 -2.44 -0.02 -15.06
C PRO A 80 -2.47 -0.57 -13.62
N ASN A 81 -1.68 -1.61 -13.31
CA ASN A 81 -1.72 -2.36 -12.06
C ASN A 81 -0.40 -2.26 -11.27
N ALA A 82 -0.39 -2.82 -10.07
CA ALA A 82 0.79 -3.13 -9.29
C ALA A 82 0.68 -4.57 -8.79
N ILE A 83 1.82 -5.25 -8.67
CA ILE A 83 1.93 -6.61 -8.12
C ILE A 83 2.61 -6.53 -6.76
N ILE A 84 1.91 -6.97 -5.72
CA ILE A 84 2.40 -7.02 -4.34
C ILE A 84 2.93 -8.43 -4.05
N ASN A 85 4.19 -8.51 -3.62
CA ASN A 85 4.90 -9.73 -3.25
C ASN A 85 4.80 -10.85 -4.30
N GLU A 86 4.83 -10.48 -5.58
CA GLU A 86 4.64 -11.38 -6.75
C GLU A 86 3.33 -12.20 -6.75
N LYS A 87 2.38 -11.88 -5.88
CA LYS A 87 1.23 -12.76 -5.57
C LYS A 87 -0.13 -12.10 -5.74
N TYR A 88 -0.22 -10.79 -5.59
CA TYR A 88 -1.50 -10.09 -5.64
C TYR A 88 -1.43 -8.87 -6.54
N GLU A 89 -2.31 -8.84 -7.54
CA GLU A 89 -2.47 -7.70 -8.44
C GLU A 89 -3.53 -6.73 -7.89
N VAL A 90 -3.21 -5.44 -7.90
CA VAL A 90 -4.11 -4.35 -7.53
C VAL A 90 -4.01 -3.23 -8.58
N LYS A 91 -5.12 -2.56 -8.87
CA LYS A 91 -5.10 -1.39 -9.77
C LYS A 91 -4.31 -0.25 -9.14
N LEU A 92 -3.46 0.44 -9.92
CA LEU A 92 -2.67 1.56 -9.41
C LEU A 92 -3.55 2.67 -8.83
N VAL A 93 -4.69 2.95 -9.45
CA VAL A 93 -5.64 3.96 -8.98
C VAL A 93 -6.22 3.61 -7.61
N ASP A 94 -6.43 2.31 -7.34
CA ASP A 94 -6.97 1.83 -6.06
C ASP A 94 -5.89 1.83 -4.99
N LEU A 95 -4.68 1.39 -5.33
CA LEU A 95 -3.53 1.42 -4.43
C LEU A 95 -3.14 2.85 -4.06
N LYS A 96 -3.14 3.79 -5.02
CA LYS A 96 -2.92 5.21 -4.79
C LYS A 96 -3.89 5.77 -3.75
N GLN A 97 -5.19 5.56 -3.96
CA GLN A 97 -6.22 6.04 -3.04
C GLN A 97 -6.09 5.41 -1.64
N LEU A 98 -5.75 4.12 -1.56
CA LEU A 98 -5.53 3.44 -0.29
C LEU A 98 -4.30 4.00 0.46
N LEU A 99 -3.21 4.31 -0.25
CA LEU A 99 -2.02 4.94 0.32
C LEU A 99 -2.31 6.37 0.78
N ASP A 100 -3.05 7.16 0.00
CA ASP A 100 -3.52 8.49 0.41
C ASP A 100 -4.34 8.41 1.73
N GLU A 101 -5.29 7.47 1.81
CA GLU A 101 -6.08 7.22 3.03
C GLU A 101 -5.20 6.81 4.22
N TRP A 102 -4.22 5.94 3.98
CA TRP A 102 -3.29 5.45 5.00
C TRP A 102 -2.39 6.56 5.55
N ILE A 103 -1.75 7.32 4.66
CA ILE A 103 -0.87 8.45 5.03
C ILE A 103 -1.65 9.50 5.81
N ALA A 104 -2.86 9.85 5.36
CA ALA A 104 -3.74 10.76 6.08
C ALA A 104 -4.06 10.24 7.49
N PHE A 105 -4.35 8.94 7.63
CA PHE A 105 -4.59 8.31 8.92
C PHE A 105 -3.36 8.34 9.83
N VAL A 106 -2.17 8.02 9.31
CA VAL A 106 -0.91 8.06 10.07
C VAL A 106 -0.67 9.47 10.60
N ARG A 107 -0.84 10.50 9.75
CA ARG A 107 -0.57 11.90 10.09
C ARG A 107 -1.62 12.55 10.98
N ALA A 108 -2.87 12.09 10.97
CA ALA A 108 -3.94 12.61 11.82
C ALA A 108 -3.64 12.30 13.30
N SER A 109 -2.89 13.18 13.95
CA SER A 109 -2.53 13.15 15.38
C SER A 109 -3.14 14.35 16.08
#